data_AF-A0A7M4BKS7-F1
#
_entry.id   AF-A0A7M4BKS7-F1
#
_cell.length_a   1.000
_cell.length_b   1.000
_cell.length_c   1.000
_cell.angle_alpha   90.00
_cell.angle_beta   90.00
_cell.angle_gamma   90.00
#
_symmetry.space_group_name_H-M   'P 1'
#
loop_
_entity.id
_entity.type
_entity.pdbx_description
1 polymer ?
#
loop_
_entity_poly.entity_id
_entity_poly.type
_entity_poly.pdbx_seq_one_letter_code
_entity_poly.pdbx_strand_id
1 'polypeptide(L)'
;MSGIRKRLADMSFRMINVFKDPESLRFYKANIIKLEGDESYQRIFNKNKYTEFIGVIIDIKPQELAMLYDSNMSDIQGYSKLYTYANLNYELKDRISISDLVYYEIFSIDSSIGYFTLVLKEFIWTT
;
A
#
# COMPACT_ATOMS: atom_id res chain seq x y z
N MET A 1 -0.88 -23.98 -9.24
CA MET A 1 -1.57 -23.26 -8.15
C MET A 1 -2.59 -24.17 -7.48
N SER A 2 -2.57 -24.32 -6.15
CA SER A 2 -3.50 -25.19 -5.41
C SER A 2 -4.95 -24.66 -5.43
N GLY A 3 -5.96 -25.53 -5.52
CA GLY A 3 -7.37 -25.13 -5.62
C GLY A 3 -7.90 -24.24 -4.48
N ILE A 4 -7.33 -24.34 -3.28
CA ILE A 4 -7.68 -23.47 -2.13
C ILE A 4 -7.27 -22.01 -2.38
N ARG A 5 -6.05 -21.78 -2.89
CA ARG A 5 -5.56 -20.43 -3.22
C ARG A 5 -6.39 -19.78 -4.30
N LYS A 6 -6.81 -20.54 -5.32
CA LYS A 6 -7.72 -20.04 -6.36
C LYS A 6 -9.07 -19.62 -5.78
N ARG A 7 -9.65 -20.44 -4.90
CA ARG A 7 -10.91 -20.09 -4.22
C ARG A 7 -10.80 -18.84 -3.35
N LEU A 8 -9.71 -18.68 -2.60
CA LEU A 8 -9.49 -17.49 -1.79
C LEU A 8 -9.34 -16.24 -2.66
N ALA A 9 -8.55 -16.31 -3.74
CA ALA A 9 -8.44 -15.22 -4.72
C ALA A 9 -9.79 -14.88 -5.37
N ASP A 10 -10.58 -15.88 -5.78
CA ASP A 10 -11.90 -15.65 -6.36
C ASP A 10 -12.87 -15.00 -5.36
N MET A 11 -12.76 -15.32 -4.06
CA MET A 11 -13.58 -14.72 -3.00
C MET A 11 -13.15 -13.29 -2.68
N SER A 12 -11.86 -13.01 -2.57
CA SER A 12 -11.35 -11.65 -2.41
C SER A 12 -11.72 -10.78 -3.61
N PHE A 13 -11.81 -11.36 -4.82
CA PHE A 13 -12.20 -10.64 -6.03
C PHE A 13 -13.65 -10.18 -5.93
N ARG A 14 -14.52 -11.06 -5.41
CA ARG A 14 -15.91 -10.71 -5.13
C ARG A 14 -16.01 -9.68 -4.01
N MET A 15 -15.26 -9.83 -2.91
CA MET A 15 -15.28 -8.85 -1.81
C MET A 15 -14.84 -7.45 -2.26
N ILE A 16 -13.73 -7.34 -2.98
CA ILE A 16 -13.24 -6.06 -3.49
C ILE A 16 -14.28 -5.42 -4.41
N ASN A 17 -14.92 -6.21 -5.30
CA ASN A 17 -15.96 -5.70 -6.20
C ASN A 17 -17.32 -5.44 -5.52
N VAL A 18 -17.55 -5.90 -4.30
CA VAL A 18 -18.78 -5.62 -3.53
C VAL A 18 -18.76 -4.20 -2.95
N PHE A 19 -17.58 -3.64 -2.67
CA PHE A 19 -17.39 -2.24 -2.31
C PHE A 19 -17.50 -1.36 -3.57
N LYS A 20 -18.71 -1.31 -4.15
CA LYS A 20 -19.11 -0.66 -5.41
C LYS A 20 -19.03 0.88 -5.39
N ASP A 21 -17.87 1.42 -5.03
CA ASP A 21 -17.39 2.72 -5.52
C ASP A 21 -15.86 2.63 -5.55
N PRO A 22 -15.27 2.10 -6.63
CA PRO A 22 -13.82 1.97 -6.69
C PRO A 22 -13.22 3.37 -6.88
N GLU A 23 -12.82 4.00 -5.79
CA GLU A 23 -11.93 5.15 -5.87
C GLU A 23 -10.64 4.71 -6.56
N SER A 24 -10.30 5.40 -7.65
CA SER A 24 -9.04 5.15 -8.36
C SER A 24 -7.89 5.58 -7.46
N LEU A 25 -7.10 4.60 -7.01
CA LEU A 25 -5.92 4.85 -6.20
C LEU A 25 -4.75 5.20 -7.11
N ARG A 26 -3.85 6.03 -6.61
CA ARG A 26 -2.65 6.45 -7.34
C ARG A 26 -1.43 5.78 -6.73
N PHE A 27 -0.67 5.07 -7.54
CA PHE A 27 0.60 4.44 -7.14
C PHE A 27 1.80 5.24 -7.64
N TYR A 28 2.74 5.53 -6.74
CA TYR A 28 3.96 6.27 -7.01
C TYR A 28 5.16 5.37 -6.76
N LYS A 29 5.78 4.93 -7.86
CA LYS A 29 7.04 4.17 -7.80
C LYS A 29 8.19 5.10 -7.45
N ALA A 30 9.02 4.68 -6.52
CA ALA A 30 10.17 5.47 -6.16
C ALA A 30 11.29 5.41 -7.21
N ASN A 31 11.89 6.57 -7.51
CA ASN A 31 13.13 6.63 -8.28
C ASN A 31 14.31 6.60 -7.31
N ILE A 32 15.16 5.58 -7.44
CA ILE A 32 16.37 5.47 -6.66
C ILE A 32 17.48 6.17 -7.44
N ILE A 33 18.00 7.26 -6.88
CA ILE A 33 19.16 7.97 -7.42
C ILE A 33 20.36 7.77 -6.50
N LYS A 34 21.53 7.58 -7.09
CA LYS A 34 22.80 7.57 -6.36
C LYS A 34 23.28 9.01 -6.23
N LEU A 35 23.66 9.42 -5.02
CA LEU A 35 24.24 10.74 -4.81
C LEU A 35 25.70 10.72 -5.27
N GLU A 36 26.11 11.70 -6.07
CA GLU A 36 27.51 11.81 -6.50
C GLU A 36 28.40 12.13 -5.29
N GLY A 37 29.44 11.31 -5.08
CA GLY A 37 30.39 11.49 -3.97
C GLY A 37 30.06 10.75 -2.68
N ASP A 38 28.98 9.95 -2.65
CA ASP A 38 28.61 9.11 -1.50
C ASP A 38 28.16 7.70 -1.98
N GLU A 39 28.23 6.71 -1.10
CA GLU A 39 27.64 5.38 -1.31
C GLU A 39 26.14 5.35 -0.99
N SER A 40 25.58 6.46 -0.52
CA SER A 40 24.17 6.59 -0.19
C SER A 40 23.26 6.73 -1.42
N TYR A 41 22.07 6.12 -1.30
CA TYR A 41 21.01 6.18 -2.31
C TYR A 41 19.85 6.99 -1.74
N GLN A 42 19.32 7.91 -2.54
CA GLN A 42 18.13 8.68 -2.18
C GLN A 42 16.93 8.17 -2.99
N ARG A 43 15.78 8.09 -2.31
CA ARG A 43 14.51 7.67 -2.88
C ARG A 43 13.67 8.92 -3.15
N ILE A 44 13.47 9.25 -4.43
CA ILE A 44 12.71 10.43 -4.89
C ILE A 44 11.38 10.01 -5.50
N PHE A 45 10.34 10.79 -5.25
CA PHE A 45 9.02 10.59 -5.82
C PHE A 45 8.56 11.83 -6.60
N ASN A 46 7.83 11.61 -7.69
CA ASN A 46 7.22 12.67 -8.48
C ASN A 46 5.70 12.61 -8.34
N LYS A 47 5.09 13.63 -7.71
CA LYS A 47 3.62 13.70 -7.51
C LYS A 47 2.81 13.69 -8.82
N ASN A 48 3.42 14.07 -9.93
CA ASN A 48 2.75 14.12 -11.23
C ASN A 48 2.93 12.82 -12.04
N LYS A 49 3.74 11.88 -11.55
CA LYS A 49 4.01 10.60 -12.23
C LYS A 49 3.52 9.45 -11.36
N TYR A 50 2.27 9.06 -11.59
CA TYR A 50 1.63 7.93 -10.92
C TYR A 50 0.97 6.99 -11.92
N THR A 51 0.69 5.77 -11.44
CA THR A 51 -0.14 4.79 -12.14
C THR A 51 -1.45 4.63 -11.37
N GLU A 52 -2.57 4.78 -12.06
CA GLU A 52 -3.89 4.54 -11.46
C GLU A 52 -4.19 3.05 -11.37
N PHE A 53 -4.83 2.64 -10.27
CA PHE A 53 -5.23 1.24 -10.07
C PHE A 53 -6.42 1.13 -9.11
N ILE A 54 -7.05 -0.04 -9.13
CA ILE A 54 -8.20 -0.35 -8.28
C ILE A 54 -7.74 -1.10 -7.05
N GLY A 55 -8.22 -0.68 -5.88
CA GLY A 55 -8.02 -1.39 -4.63
C GLY A 55 -9.01 -0.94 -3.56
N VAL A 56 -9.04 -1.69 -2.46
CA VAL A 56 -9.89 -1.38 -1.31
C VAL A 56 -8.99 -1.10 -0.11
N ILE A 57 -9.14 0.08 0.48
CA ILE A 57 -8.44 0.49 1.69
C ILE A 57 -9.38 0.34 2.89
N ILE A 58 -8.89 -0.29 3.95
CA ILE A 58 -9.59 -0.46 5.23
C ILE A 58 -8.68 0.06 6.32
N ASP A 59 -9.10 1.09 7.04
CA ASP A 59 -8.33 1.64 8.16
C ASP A 59 -8.22 0.62 9.30
N ILE A 60 -7.01 0.46 9.83
CA ILE A 60 -6.72 -0.41 10.95
C ILE A 60 -7.04 0.37 12.22
N LYS A 61 -7.96 -0.16 13.02
CA LYS A 61 -8.27 0.45 14.31
C LYS A 61 -7.05 0.36 15.25
N PRO A 62 -6.86 1.32 16.17
CA PRO A 62 -5.76 1.30 17.13
C PRO A 62 -5.63 -0.01 17.93
N GLN A 63 -6.74 -0.69 18.21
CA GLN A 63 -6.72 -1.98 18.92
C GLN A 63 -6.14 -3.13 18.08
N GLU A 64 -6.33 -3.10 16.76
CA GLU A 64 -5.78 -4.11 15.84
C GLU A 64 -4.29 -3.86 15.57
N LEU A 65 -3.86 -2.60 15.63
CA LEU A 65 -2.45 -2.18 15.54
C LEU A 65 -1.59 -2.81 16.64
N ALA A 66 -2.08 -2.81 17.89
CA ALA A 66 -1.38 -3.41 19.04
C ALA A 66 -1.22 -4.94 18.92
N MET A 67 -2.05 -5.62 18.14
CA MET A 67 -1.95 -7.05 17.90
C MET A 67 -1.02 -7.41 16.73
N LEU A 68 -0.86 -6.51 15.75
CA LEU A 68 0.00 -6.72 14.58
C LEU A 68 1.47 -6.52 14.92
N TYR A 69 1.77 -5.62 15.85
CA TYR A 69 3.13 -5.32 16.26
C TYR A 69 3.16 -5.21 17.79
N ASP A 70 3.98 -6.05 18.40
CA ASP A 70 4.26 -6.15 19.86
C ASP A 70 5.02 -4.90 20.37
N SER A 71 4.57 -3.71 19.95
CA SER A 71 5.33 -2.47 19.98
C SER A 71 4.42 -1.29 20.33
N ASN A 72 4.89 -0.48 21.28
CA ASN A 72 4.35 0.83 21.67
C ASN A 72 4.37 1.84 20.51
N MET A 73 3.76 1.54 19.36
CA MET A 73 3.56 2.52 18.29
C MET A 73 2.39 3.42 18.63
N SER A 74 2.64 4.36 19.54
CA SER A 74 1.81 5.53 19.80
C SER A 74 2.02 6.64 18.74
N ASP A 75 2.58 6.31 17.58
CA ASP A 75 2.70 7.25 16.47
C ASP A 75 1.34 7.38 15.79
N ILE A 76 0.75 8.56 15.99
CA ILE A 76 -0.58 9.04 15.61
C ILE A 76 -0.90 8.94 14.09
N GLN A 77 0.04 8.49 13.26
CA GLN A 77 -0.17 8.32 11.82
C GLN A 77 -0.93 7.03 11.55
N GLY A 78 -2.15 7.16 11.01
CA GLY A 78 -3.06 6.05 10.76
C GLY A 78 -2.44 4.95 9.91
N TYR A 79 -2.79 3.70 10.20
CA TYR A 79 -2.44 2.58 9.34
C TYR A 79 -3.69 2.06 8.65
N SER A 80 -3.52 1.58 7.43
CA SER A 80 -4.61 0.98 6.65
C SER A 80 -4.13 -0.29 5.96
N LYS A 81 -5.04 -1.22 5.68
CA LYS A 81 -4.79 -2.38 4.81
C LYS A 81 -5.36 -2.10 3.44
N LEU A 82 -4.55 -2.28 2.41
CA LEU A 82 -4.95 -2.22 1.02
C LEU A 82 -5.01 -3.62 0.41
N TYR A 83 -6.13 -3.94 -0.23
CA TYR A 83 -6.34 -5.16 -0.97
C TYR A 83 -6.46 -4.84 -2.47
N THR A 84 -5.63 -5.47 -3.30
CA THR A 84 -5.65 -5.24 -4.75
C THR A 84 -5.15 -6.44 -5.57
N TYR A 85 -5.58 -6.53 -6.83
CA TYR A 85 -5.04 -7.46 -7.83
C TYR A 85 -3.98 -6.83 -8.73
N ALA A 86 -3.82 -5.50 -8.68
CA ALA A 86 -2.89 -4.80 -9.54
C ALA A 86 -1.48 -5.29 -9.23
N ASN A 87 -0.77 -5.80 -10.25
CA ASN A 87 0.62 -6.15 -10.10
C ASN A 87 1.48 -4.99 -10.61
N LEU A 88 1.87 -4.10 -9.70
CA LEU A 88 2.65 -2.89 -10.02
C LEU A 88 4.13 -3.01 -9.58
N ASN A 89 4.59 -4.23 -9.30
CA ASN A 89 5.92 -4.51 -8.74
C ASN A 89 6.17 -3.67 -7.46
N TYR A 90 5.29 -3.79 -6.48
CA TYR A 90 5.36 -3.04 -5.23
C TYR A 90 6.68 -3.28 -4.48
N GLU A 91 7.25 -2.22 -3.94
CA GLU A 91 8.35 -2.28 -2.97
C GLU A 91 7.97 -1.54 -1.68
N LEU A 92 8.66 -1.90 -0.59
CA LEU A 92 8.59 -1.13 0.64
C LEU A 92 8.98 0.33 0.36
N LYS A 93 8.32 1.24 1.05
CA LYS A 93 8.43 2.70 0.87
C LYS A 93 7.87 3.26 -0.43
N ASP A 94 7.41 2.45 -1.38
CA ASP A 94 6.61 3.02 -2.48
C ASP A 94 5.34 3.67 -1.91
N ARG A 95 4.78 4.64 -2.63
CA ARG A 95 3.71 5.50 -2.10
C ARG A 95 2.39 5.27 -2.82
N ILE A 96 1.31 5.45 -2.09
CA ILE A 96 -0.07 5.34 -2.59
C ILE A 96 -0.86 6.56 -2.13
N SER A 97 -1.82 7.03 -2.91
CA SER A 97 -2.79 8.00 -2.43
C SER A 97 -4.20 7.67 -2.92
N ILE A 98 -5.17 8.08 -2.10
CA ILE A 98 -6.59 8.08 -2.47
C ILE A 98 -6.95 9.39 -3.19
N SER A 99 -6.33 10.48 -2.75
CA SER A 99 -6.56 11.82 -3.27
C SER A 99 -5.29 12.67 -3.16
N ASP A 100 -5.39 13.96 -3.47
CA ASP A 100 -4.28 14.90 -3.28
C ASP A 100 -4.05 15.28 -1.80
N LEU A 101 -4.89 14.77 -0.89
CA LEU A 101 -4.86 15.09 0.55
C LEU A 101 -4.34 13.95 1.42
N VAL A 102 -4.57 12.69 1.02
CA VAL A 102 -4.28 11.52 1.85
C VAL A 102 -3.26 10.63 1.16
N TYR A 103 -2.09 10.49 1.78
CA TYR A 103 -0.95 9.74 1.23
C TYR A 103 -0.49 8.66 2.19
N TYR A 104 -0.03 7.57 1.61
CA TYR A 104 0.43 6.40 2.31
C TYR A 104 1.79 5.94 1.80
N GLU A 105 2.59 5.40 2.71
CA GLU A 105 3.81 4.66 2.41
C GLU A 105 3.54 3.15 2.60
N ILE A 106 4.01 2.31 1.69
CA ILE A 106 3.94 0.86 1.84
C ILE A 106 4.90 0.40 2.93
N PHE A 107 4.34 -0.13 4.00
CA PHE A 107 5.05 -0.64 5.17
C PHE A 107 5.26 -2.16 5.13
N SER A 108 4.30 -2.90 4.57
CA SER A 108 4.40 -4.36 4.41
C SER A 108 3.66 -4.83 3.16
N ILE A 109 4.12 -5.95 2.58
CA ILE A 109 3.60 -6.54 1.35
C ILE A 109 3.41 -8.04 1.59
N ASP A 110 2.19 -8.53 1.40
CA ASP A 110 1.89 -9.95 1.28
C ASP A 110 1.25 -10.23 -0.09
N SER A 111 1.78 -11.23 -0.79
CA SER A 111 1.29 -11.69 -2.11
C SER A 111 0.97 -13.19 -2.14
N SER A 112 0.92 -13.84 -0.97
CA SER A 112 0.86 -15.29 -0.84
C SER A 112 -0.44 -15.93 -1.36
N ILE A 113 -1.52 -15.15 -1.51
CA ILE A 113 -2.89 -15.64 -1.76
C ILE A 113 -3.45 -15.21 -3.14
N GLY A 114 -2.61 -14.89 -4.12
CA GLY A 114 -3.06 -14.59 -5.49
C GLY A 114 -3.71 -13.21 -5.67
N TYR A 115 -3.63 -12.38 -4.63
CA TYR A 115 -3.84 -10.93 -4.61
C TYR A 115 -2.80 -10.33 -3.67
N PHE A 116 -2.64 -9.01 -3.72
CA PHE A 116 -1.77 -8.27 -2.82
C PHE A 116 -2.54 -7.74 -1.63
N THR A 117 -2.00 -7.96 -0.44
CA THR A 117 -2.39 -7.29 0.80
C THR A 117 -1.23 -6.41 1.23
N LEU A 118 -1.43 -5.09 1.25
CA LEU A 118 -0.41 -4.13 1.65
C LEU A 118 -0.80 -3.52 2.99
N VAL A 119 0.17 -3.34 3.89
CA VAL A 119 0.00 -2.47 5.05
C VAL A 119 0.53 -1.10 4.69
N LEU A 120 -0.30 -0.10 4.86
CA LEU A 120 -0.06 1.29 4.51
C LEU A 120 0.11 2.10 5.79
N LYS A 121 1.10 2.98 5.83
CA LYS A 121 1.29 3.99 6.86
C LYS A 121 0.98 5.36 6.29
N GLU A 122 0.01 6.06 6.86
CA GLU A 122 -0.33 7.41 6.45
C GLU A 122 0.82 8.39 6.74
N PHE A 123 1.05 9.35 5.85
CA PHE A 123 2.05 10.39 6.07
C PHE A 123 1.66 11.69 5.37
N ILE A 124 2.26 12.79 5.82
CA ILE A 124 2.12 14.09 5.16
C ILE A 124 3.20 14.21 4.10
N TRP A 125 2.80 14.37 2.84
CA TRP A 125 3.75 14.59 1.75
C TRP A 125 4.33 16.01 1.79
N THR A 126 5.51 16.16 2.38
CA THR A 126 6.32 17.37 2.29
C THR A 126 7.01 17.47 0.93
N THR A 127 6.98 18.66 0.34
CA THR A 127 7.55 18.99 -0.98
C THR A 127 9.03 18.67 -1.10
#